data_AF-A0A2U3KFP1-F1
#
_entry.id   AF-A0A2U3KFP1-F1
#
_cell.length_a   1.000
_cell.length_b   1.000
_cell.length_c   1.000
_cell.angle_alpha   90.00
_cell.angle_beta   90.00
_cell.angle_gamma   90.00
#
_symmetry.space_group_name_H-M   'P 1'
#
loop_
_entity.id
_entity.type
_entity.pdbx_description
1 polymer ?
#
loop_
_entity_poly.entity_id
_entity_poly.type
_entity_poly.pdbx_seq_one_letter_code
_entity_poly.pdbx_strand_id
1 'polypeptide(L)' 'MKALEFESKLGEDASLRVPDDLVLQIPKEEPVREIVLVPESNEDEAWRRLTRDQLLQGYSDGDSIYDAI' A
#
# COMPACT_ATOMS: atom_id res chain seq x y z
N MET A 1 -4.16 22.45 4.18
CA MET A 1 -2.99 21.67 3.72
C MET A 1 -3.41 20.94 2.45
N LYS A 2 -2.64 21.05 1.36
CA LYS A 2 -2.91 20.36 0.08
C LYS A 2 -1.85 19.27 -0.07
N ALA A 3 -2.26 18.02 -0.24
CA ALA A 3 -1.35 16.91 -0.54
C ALA A 3 -1.19 16.80 -2.06
N LEU A 4 0.05 16.65 -2.52
CA LEU A 4 0.39 16.37 -3.92
C LEU A 4 0.93 14.94 -3.95
N GLU A 5 0.24 14.07 -4.69
CA GLU A 5 0.61 12.66 -4.82
C GLU A 5 1.14 12.40 -6.23
N PHE A 6 2.28 11.73 -6.31
CA PHE A 6 2.87 11.28 -7.56
C PHE A 6 3.64 9.99 -7.33
N GLU A 7 3.60 9.09 -8.30
CA GLU A 7 4.41 7.89 -8.26
C GLU A 7 5.83 8.21 -8.73
N SER A 8 6.82 7.84 -7.92
CA SER A 8 8.23 8.00 -8.24
C SER A 8 9.04 6.84 -7.69
N LYS A 9 10.18 6.57 -8.30
CA LYS A 9 11.14 5.57 -7.83
C LYS A 9 12.34 6.27 -7.24
N LEU A 10 12.92 5.67 -6.22
CA LEU A 10 14.18 6.13 -5.66
C LEU A 10 15.26 6.05 -6.74
N GLY A 11 15.96 7.17 -6.98
CA GLY A 11 17.14 7.17 -7.85
C GLY A 11 18.31 6.39 -7.24
N GLU A 12 19.34 6.11 -8.05
CA GLU A 12 20.58 5.44 -7.59
C GLU A 12 21.31 6.23 -6.49
N ASP A 13 21.07 7.55 -6.44
CA ASP A 13 21.58 8.51 -5.46
C ASP A 13 20.73 8.56 -4.17
N ALA A 14 19.79 7.63 -4.00
CA ALA A 14 18.82 7.63 -2.91
C ALA A 14 17.96 8.90 -2.82
N SER A 15 17.78 9.61 -3.94
CA SER A 15 16.94 10.82 -4.02
C SER A 15 15.57 10.53 -4.65
N LEU A 16 14.54 11.23 -4.19
CA LEU A 16 13.23 11.30 -4.83
C LEU A 16 13.20 12.56 -5.69
N ARG A 17 13.08 12.40 -7.01
CA ARG A 17 12.93 13.54 -7.92
C ARG A 17 11.46 13.95 -8.00
N VAL A 18 11.20 15.21 -7.67
CA VAL A 18 9.89 15.84 -7.88
C VAL A 18 9.81 16.29 -9.35
N PRO A 19 8.74 15.93 -10.08
CA PRO A 19 8.51 16.44 -11.44
C PRO A 19 8.44 17.97 -11.50
N ASP A 20 8.96 18.57 -12.57
CA ASP A 20 9.00 20.03 -12.74
C ASP A 20 7.61 20.69 -12.66
N ASP A 21 6.56 20.02 -13.16
CA ASP A 21 5.17 20.48 -13.06
C ASP A 21 4.66 20.61 -11.61
N LEU A 22 5.21 19.80 -10.69
CA LEU A 22 4.85 19.83 -9.27
C LEU A 22 5.71 20.85 -8.51
N VAL A 23 6.96 21.06 -8.92
CA VAL A 23 7.84 22.09 -8.35
C VAL A 23 7.21 23.49 -8.49
N LEU A 24 6.48 23.76 -9.57
CA LEU A 24 5.75 25.02 -9.77
C LEU A 24 4.60 25.23 -8.77
N GLN A 25 4.06 24.16 -8.19
CA GLN A 25 2.97 24.22 -7.21
C GLN A 25 3.49 24.28 -5.76
N ILE A 26 4.80 24.09 -5.55
CA ILE A 26 5.42 24.09 -4.24
C ILE A 26 6.01 25.49 -3.94
N PRO A 27 5.59 26.16 -2.85
CA PRO A 27 6.20 27.42 -2.44
C PRO A 27 7.68 27.21 -2.08
N LYS A 28 8.58 27.95 -2.74
CA LYS A 28 10.04 27.74 -2.68
C LYS A 28 10.72 28.07 -1.34
N GLU A 29 10.02 28.74 -0.44
CA GLU A 29 10.59 29.25 0.82
C GLU A 29 9.75 28.88 2.05
N GLU A 30 8.69 28.09 1.88
CA GLU A 30 7.86 27.62 3.00
C GLU A 30 8.24 26.19 3.39
N PRO A 31 8.22 25.86 4.68
CA PRO A 31 8.42 24.49 5.13
C PRO A 31 7.29 23.58 4.61
N VAL A 32 7.65 22.54 3.87
CA VAL A 32 6.71 21.56 3.33
C VAL A 32 6.81 20.25 4.13
N ARG A 33 5.68 19.59 4.34
CA ARG A 33 5.62 18.26 4.95
C ARG A 33 5.68 17.20 3.86
N GLU A 34 6.73 16.39 3.85
CA GLU A 34 6.87 15.25 2.96
C GLU A 34 6.18 14.01 3.55
N ILE A 35 5.45 13.27 2.72
CA ILE A 35 4.85 11.98 3.07
C ILE A 35 5.29 10.99 1.99
N VAL A 36 6.03 9.96 2.40
CA VAL A 36 6.47 8.88 1.51
C VAL A 36 5.65 7.64 1.82
N LEU A 37 4.89 7.18 0.84
CA LEU A 37 4.16 5.92 0.89
C LEU A 37 4.97 4.88 0.12
N VAL A 38 5.43 3.85 0.81
CA VAL A 38 6.14 2.73 0.19
C VAL A 38 5.14 1.58 0.09
N PRO A 39 4.97 0.94 -1.08
CA PRO A 39 4.09 -0.21 -1.20
C PRO A 39 4.64 -1.34 -0.33
N GLU A 40 3.84 -1.79 0.63
CA GLU A 40 4.15 -2.99 1.40
C GLU A 40 3.93 -4.20 0.52
N SER A 41 5.02 -4.74 -0.02
CA SER A 41 5.00 -5.82 -1.00
C SER A 41 4.56 -7.17 -0.43
N ASN A 42 4.32 -7.29 0.88
CA ASN A 42 4.17 -8.61 1.52
C ASN A 42 3.12 -8.69 2.64
N GLU A 43 2.58 -7.57 3.13
CA GLU A 43 1.54 -7.64 4.18
C GLU A 43 0.24 -8.20 3.62
N ASP A 44 -0.20 -7.75 2.44
CA ASP A 44 -1.45 -8.22 1.83
C ASP A 44 -1.43 -9.73 1.53
N GLU A 45 -0.30 -10.27 1.08
CA GLU A 45 -0.18 -11.71 0.80
C GLU A 45 -0.14 -12.52 2.11
N ALA A 46 0.58 -12.03 3.13
CA ALA A 46 0.62 -12.63 4.44
C ALA A 46 -0.77 -12.63 5.11
N TRP A 47 -1.50 -11.51 5.03
CA TRP A 47 -2.87 -11.37 5.52
C TRP A 47 -3.84 -12.28 4.77
N ARG A 48 -3.80 -12.31 3.43
CA ARG A 48 -4.63 -13.21 2.63
C ARG A 48 -4.39 -14.67 2.98
N ARG A 49 -3.12 -15.07 3.15
CA ARG A 49 -2.76 -16.42 3.56
C ARG A 49 -3.28 -16.74 4.95
N LEU A 50 -3.05 -15.86 5.93
CA LEU A 50 -3.49 -16.06 7.31
C LEU A 50 -5.01 -16.12 7.43
N THR A 51 -5.73 -15.24 6.73
CA THR A 51 -7.20 -15.26 6.67
C THR A 51 -7.71 -16.54 6.03
N ARG A 52 -7.14 -16.99 4.91
CA ARG A 52 -7.53 -18.26 4.29
C ARG A 52 -7.34 -19.43 5.25
N ASP A 53 -6.18 -19.51 5.88
CA ASP A 53 -5.82 -20.64 6.74
C ASP A 53 -6.69 -20.66 8.01
N GLN A 54 -7.00 -19.50 8.62
CA GLN A 54 -7.92 -19.37 9.77
C GLN A 54 -9.40 -19.60 9.39
N LEU A 55 -9.83 -19.08 8.24
CA LEU A 55 -11.20 -19.26 7.76
C LEU A 55 -11.49 -20.74 7.55
N LEU A 56 -10.59 -21.47 6.88
CA LEU A 56 -10.73 -22.91 6.63
C LEU A 56 -10.67 -23.76 7.90
N GLN A 57 -9.93 -23.33 8.93
CA GLN A 57 -9.94 -24.02 10.24
C GLN A 57 -11.27 -23.91 10.97
N GLY A 58 -12.06 -22.87 10.68
CA GLY A 58 -13.40 -22.68 11.26
C GLY A 58 -14.49 -23.50 10.57
N TYR A 59 -14.24 -23.99 9.35
CA TYR A 59 -15.15 -24.92 8.68
C TYR A 59 -14.94 -26.33 9.25
N SER A 60 -15.92 -26.79 10.01
CA SER A 60 -15.97 -28.19 10.44
C SER A 60 -16.65 -29.03 9.36
N ASP A 61 -16.27 -30.31 9.23
CA ASP A 61 -16.94 -31.27 8.34
C ASP A 61 -18.46 -31.37 8.61
N GLY A 62 -18.89 -30.97 9.81
CA GLY A 62 -20.31 -30.91 10.21
C GLY A 62 -21.08 -29.73 9.62
N ASP A 63 -20.42 -28.68 9.12
CA ASP A 63 -21.05 -27.52 8.47
C ASP A 63 -21.17 -27.69 6.93
N SER A 64 -20.57 -28.74 6.36
CA SER A 64 -20.62 -29.06 4.92
C SER A 64 -21.91 -29.77 4.48
N ILE A 65 -23.01 -29.64 5.22
CA ILE A 65 -24.29 -30.33 4.96
C ILE A 65 -24.87 -30.00 3.58
N TYR A 66 -24.52 -28.84 3.01
CA TYR A 66 -24.97 -28.40 1.69
C TYR A 66 -23.91 -28.50 0.58
N ASP A 67 -22.67 -28.94 0.90
CA ASP A 67 -21.58 -28.99 -0.10
C ASP A 67 -21.73 -30.15 -1.09
N ALA A 68 -22.61 -31.12 -0.81
CA ALA A 68 -22.78 -32.35 -1.58
C ALA A 68 -24.06 -32.39 -2.46
N ILE A 69 -24.74 -31.25 -2.66
CA ILE A 69 -25.93 -31.14 -3.55
C ILE A 69 -25.54 -30.50 -4.87
#